data_AF-A0A182LYG9-F1
#
_entry.id   AF-A0A182LYG9-F1
#
_cell.length_a   1.000
_cell.length_b   1.000
_cell.length_c   1.000
_cell.angle_alpha   90.00
_cell.angle_beta   90.00
_cell.angle_gamma   90.00
#
_symmetry.space_group_name_H-M   'P 1'
#
loop_
_entity.id
_entity.type
_entity.pdbx_description
1 polymer ?
#
loop_
_entity_poly.entity_id
_entity_poly.type
_entity_poly.pdbx_seq_one_letter_code
_entity_poly.pdbx_strand_id
1 'polypeptide(L)'
;MFDNAEEYCLKDMQKEDNVVRRISVQGKNSVIAALRDVQVQVPPAVRRGDTATLHCYYDMDGESLYSVKWYKGRREFYRYTPKESPPMKIFPAQGVQVKRSASNESQLTLLGLSLASSGKYSCEVSADAPSFHTMIVTGDLEVCEVPKHVPSIHGMRSRYRIGDIVRGNCTSHNSRPPANLTWHINDVQANPSYIRTHKPFRERKNDFETSLAGIHFVVGSHHFMNGKLKIRCTAKIHDIYSQSTERSIDEDRPRVISAASSANSNGNGVNGNAVPYDHFPPYAENELDRKDYMTHLQGDMASSGSAPSAHPILPSLSLSSVDHFRLTSINHLSWTFGPLTVLLLPLAHPLLCSLINRLSASLRA
;
A
#
# COMPACT_ATOMS: atom_id res chain seq x y z
N MET A 1 -0.37 14.01 49.81
CA MET A 1 0.02 13.86 51.23
C MET A 1 -1.05 14.59 52.01
N PHE A 2 -1.82 13.87 52.84
CA PHE A 2 -3.00 14.34 53.59
C PHE A 2 -4.17 14.79 52.68
N ASP A 3 -5.44 14.68 53.00
CA ASP A 3 -6.24 14.05 54.06
C ASP A 3 -7.69 14.34 53.65
N ASN A 4 -8.65 13.47 54.04
CA ASN A 4 -10.04 13.81 54.35
C ASN A 4 -10.92 14.44 53.24
N ALA A 5 -12.23 14.29 53.19
CA ALA A 5 -13.21 13.50 53.90
C ALA A 5 -14.43 13.52 52.96
N GLU A 6 -15.15 12.40 52.87
CA GLU A 6 -16.48 12.38 52.29
C GLU A 6 -17.42 13.14 53.22
N GLU A 7 -17.85 14.33 52.79
CA GLU A 7 -18.96 15.05 53.39
C GLU A 7 -20.12 15.06 52.39
N TYR A 8 -21.12 14.21 52.62
CA TYR A 8 -22.45 14.40 52.02
C TYR A 8 -23.45 14.73 53.11
N CYS A 9 -23.94 15.96 53.01
CA CYS A 9 -24.90 16.61 53.88
C CYS A 9 -26.31 16.02 53.66
N LEU A 10 -26.91 15.48 54.72
CA LEU A 10 -28.36 15.29 54.84
C LEU A 10 -28.70 15.43 56.33
N LYS A 11 -29.06 16.65 56.73
CA LYS A 11 -29.69 16.94 58.03
C LYS A 11 -31.12 17.40 57.77
N ASP A 12 -32.05 16.46 57.81
CA ASP A 12 -33.44 16.76 58.16
C ASP A 12 -33.60 16.50 59.67
N MET A 13 -33.70 17.59 60.44
CA MET A 13 -34.13 17.54 61.83
C MET A 13 -35.66 17.52 61.85
N GLN A 14 -36.25 16.33 62.09
CA GLN A 14 -37.53 16.24 62.79
C GLN A 14 -37.30 15.48 64.09
N LYS A 15 -37.68 16.15 65.18
CA LYS A 15 -37.60 15.67 66.56
C LYS A 15 -38.96 15.05 66.87
N GLU A 16 -39.05 13.73 66.98
CA GLU A 16 -39.99 13.06 67.86
C GLU A 16 -39.68 11.55 67.97
N ASP A 17 -39.69 11.10 69.23
CA ASP A 17 -39.83 9.74 69.75
C ASP A 17 -38.73 8.67 69.61
N ASN A 18 -38.23 8.29 70.79
CA ASN A 18 -37.34 7.18 71.11
C ASN A 18 -37.90 5.83 70.61
N VAL A 19 -37.47 5.38 69.42
CA VAL A 19 -37.53 3.96 69.03
C VAL A 19 -36.25 3.61 68.27
N VAL A 20 -35.36 2.85 68.90
CA VAL A 20 -34.19 2.26 68.24
C VAL A 20 -34.69 1.19 67.26
N ARG A 21 -34.85 1.55 65.99
CA ARG A 21 -35.05 0.57 64.91
C ARG A 21 -33.67 0.16 64.38
N ARG A 22 -33.35 -1.14 64.41
CA ARG A 22 -32.23 -1.71 63.66
C ARG A 22 -32.48 -1.47 62.17
N ILE A 23 -31.81 -0.47 61.60
CA ILE A 23 -31.75 -0.31 60.15
C ILE A 23 -30.79 -1.39 59.64
N SER A 24 -31.36 -2.46 59.10
CA SER A 24 -30.63 -3.39 58.23
C SER A 24 -30.21 -2.60 56.99
N VAL A 25 -28.96 -2.14 56.94
CA VAL A 25 -28.34 -1.69 55.69
C VAL A 25 -28.18 -2.94 54.84
N GLN A 26 -29.18 -3.23 54.01
CA GLN A 26 -29.00 -4.14 52.90
C GLN A 26 -27.97 -3.49 51.99
N GLY A 27 -26.73 -3.98 52.06
CA GLY A 27 -25.72 -3.71 51.06
C GLY A 27 -26.23 -4.21 49.72
N LYS A 28 -26.95 -3.35 48.99
CA LYS A 28 -27.07 -3.51 47.55
C LYS A 28 -25.64 -3.39 47.04
N ASN A 29 -25.11 -4.48 46.51
CA ASN A 29 -23.98 -4.41 45.59
C ASN A 29 -24.42 -3.51 44.43
N SER A 30 -24.24 -2.20 44.59
CA SER A 30 -24.39 -1.24 43.53
C SER A 30 -23.26 -1.54 42.57
N VAL A 31 -23.55 -2.28 41.51
CA VAL A 31 -22.67 -2.32 40.35
C VAL A 31 -22.52 -0.85 39.94
N ILE A 32 -21.32 -0.31 40.06
CA ILE A 32 -21.04 1.07 39.68
C ILE A 32 -21.19 1.10 38.15
N ALA A 33 -22.31 1.65 37.69
CA ALA A 33 -22.53 2.02 36.30
C ALA A 33 -21.41 2.97 35.88
N ALA A 34 -20.59 2.56 34.91
CA ALA A 34 -19.45 3.33 34.47
C ALA A 34 -19.13 3.04 33.01
N LEU A 35 -18.72 4.08 32.27
CA LEU A 35 -18.12 3.95 30.94
C LEU A 35 -17.10 2.80 30.90
N ARG A 36 -17.33 1.86 29.97
CA ARG A 36 -16.47 0.69 29.78
C ARG A 36 -16.33 0.33 28.31
N ASP A 37 -15.35 -0.53 28.05
CA ASP A 37 -15.10 -1.15 26.75
C ASP A 37 -14.99 -0.17 25.57
N VAL A 38 -14.30 0.96 25.78
CA VAL A 38 -14.03 1.89 24.70
C VAL A 38 -13.01 1.27 23.74
N GLN A 39 -13.41 1.06 22.49
CA GLN A 39 -12.61 0.47 21.43
C GLN A 39 -12.63 1.34 20.19
N VAL A 40 -11.52 1.37 19.45
CA VAL A 40 -11.42 2.08 18.18
C VAL A 40 -11.07 1.14 17.05
N GLN A 41 -11.79 1.27 15.94
CA GLN A 41 -11.53 0.55 14.71
C GLN A 41 -11.09 1.55 13.65
N VAL A 42 -9.78 1.54 13.37
CA VAL A 42 -9.14 2.33 12.31
C VAL A 42 -8.66 1.37 11.23
N PRO A 43 -9.01 1.55 9.94
CA PRO A 43 -8.47 0.73 8.87
C PRO A 43 -6.94 0.83 8.85
N PRO A 44 -6.21 -0.29 8.86
CA PRO A 44 -4.75 -0.25 8.95
C PRO A 44 -4.12 0.40 7.71
N ALA A 45 -4.74 0.22 6.54
CA ALA A 45 -4.27 0.78 5.28
C ALA A 45 -5.41 1.16 4.35
N VAL A 46 -5.30 2.30 3.66
CA VAL A 46 -6.28 2.78 2.68
C VAL A 46 -5.55 3.39 1.48
N ARG A 47 -6.07 3.23 0.26
CA ARG A 47 -5.43 3.82 -0.92
C ARG A 47 -5.63 5.33 -0.94
N ARG A 48 -4.64 6.07 -1.45
CA ARG A 48 -4.73 7.52 -1.64
C ARG A 48 -5.91 7.88 -2.55
N GLY A 49 -6.70 8.86 -2.13
CA GLY A 49 -7.90 9.35 -2.82
C GLY A 49 -9.20 8.69 -2.32
N ASP A 50 -9.11 7.51 -1.71
CA ASP A 50 -10.27 6.79 -1.20
C ASP A 50 -10.81 7.42 0.09
N THR A 51 -11.91 6.86 0.58
CA THR A 51 -12.56 7.23 1.84
C THR A 51 -12.26 6.21 2.93
N ALA A 52 -12.07 6.66 4.17
CA ALA A 52 -11.95 5.78 5.33
C ALA A 52 -13.09 6.04 6.31
N THR A 53 -13.62 4.98 6.90
CA THR A 53 -14.57 5.06 8.01
C THR A 53 -13.89 4.53 9.26
N LEU A 54 -13.93 5.35 10.31
CA LEU A 54 -13.40 5.04 11.63
C LEU A 54 -14.59 4.80 12.56
N HIS A 55 -14.49 3.79 13.42
CA HIS A 55 -15.50 3.52 14.42
C HIS A 55 -14.94 3.65 15.83
N CYS A 56 -15.76 4.17 16.73
CA CYS A 56 -15.53 4.21 18.15
C CYS A 56 -16.70 3.55 18.84
N TYR A 57 -16.43 2.38 19.42
CA TYR A 57 -17.40 1.60 20.18
C TYR A 57 -17.17 1.86 21.66
N TYR A 58 -18.24 1.98 22.42
CA TYR A 58 -18.19 2.20 23.85
C TYR A 58 -19.51 1.76 24.48
N ASP A 59 -19.45 1.33 25.74
CA ASP A 59 -20.63 1.03 26.54
C ASP A 59 -20.71 2.02 27.69
N MET A 60 -21.82 2.78 27.75
CA MET A 60 -22.05 3.77 28.81
C MET A 60 -22.52 3.13 30.12
N ASP A 61 -22.90 1.84 30.12
CA ASP A 61 -23.36 1.08 31.28
C ASP A 61 -24.39 1.81 32.17
N GLY A 62 -25.33 2.53 31.55
CA GLY A 62 -26.38 3.30 32.24
C GLY A 62 -26.04 4.77 32.51
N GLU A 63 -24.84 5.23 32.18
CA GLU A 63 -24.47 6.65 32.20
C GLU A 63 -24.96 7.39 30.95
N SER A 64 -25.03 8.72 31.02
CA SER A 64 -25.30 9.56 29.85
C SER A 64 -24.00 10.04 29.20
N LEU A 65 -23.94 10.00 27.87
CA LEU A 65 -22.79 10.49 27.12
C LEU A 65 -22.68 12.02 27.22
N TYR A 66 -21.50 12.52 27.63
CA TYR A 66 -21.17 13.93 27.56
C TYR A 66 -20.65 14.30 26.17
N SER A 67 -19.59 13.64 25.69
CA SER A 67 -19.04 13.90 24.36
C SER A 67 -18.22 12.75 23.80
N VAL A 68 -18.15 12.68 22.47
CA VAL A 68 -17.16 11.90 21.72
C VAL A 68 -16.29 12.85 20.90
N LYS A 69 -14.97 12.77 21.04
CA LYS A 69 -14.02 13.59 20.30
C LYS A 69 -13.05 12.72 19.52
N TRP A 70 -12.68 13.17 18.33
CA TRP A 70 -11.63 12.56 17.53
C TRP A 70 -10.43 13.49 17.35
N TYR A 71 -9.25 12.90 17.52
CA TYR A 71 -7.96 13.56 17.40
C TYR A 71 -7.13 12.90 16.30
N LYS A 72 -6.44 13.73 15.50
CA LYS A 72 -5.33 13.27 14.65
C LYS A 72 -4.04 13.72 15.30
N GLY A 73 -3.25 12.77 15.81
CA GLY A 73 -2.16 13.07 16.73
C GLY A 73 -2.67 13.81 17.97
N ARG A 74 -2.36 15.10 18.08
CA ARG A 74 -2.78 15.96 19.22
C ARG A 74 -3.87 16.96 18.88
N ARG A 75 -4.34 17.00 17.62
CA ARG A 75 -5.27 18.02 17.15
C ARG A 75 -6.68 17.45 17.04
N GLU A 76 -7.59 17.99 17.85
CA GLU A 76 -9.02 17.74 17.72
C GLU A 76 -9.48 18.18 16.34
N PHE A 77 -10.25 17.33 15.66
CA PHE A 77 -10.81 17.66 14.35
C PHE A 77 -12.30 17.35 14.24
N TYR A 78 -12.86 16.64 15.21
CA TYR A 78 -14.28 16.32 15.26
C TYR A 78 -14.74 16.14 16.70
N ARG A 79 -15.93 16.65 17.01
CA ARG A 79 -16.60 16.50 18.30
C ARG A 79 -18.09 16.30 18.12
N TYR A 80 -18.65 15.38 18.89
CA TYR A 80 -20.08 15.16 19.05
C TYR A 80 -20.47 15.34 20.52
N THR A 81 -21.42 16.24 20.78
CA THR A 81 -21.96 16.56 22.10
C THR A 81 -23.49 16.51 22.02
N PRO A 82 -24.16 15.45 22.50
CA PRO A 82 -25.60 15.25 22.30
C PRO A 82 -26.48 16.41 22.79
N LYS A 83 -26.05 17.07 23.86
CA LYS A 83 -26.79 18.17 24.52
C LYS A 83 -26.61 19.53 23.85
N GLU A 84 -25.73 19.66 22.84
CA GLU A 84 -25.52 20.90 22.10
C GLU A 84 -26.35 20.95 20.81
N SER A 85 -26.67 22.16 20.33
CA SER A 85 -27.31 22.39 19.03
C SER A 85 -26.45 23.35 18.18
N PRO A 86 -25.85 22.90 17.06
CA PRO A 86 -25.84 21.51 16.56
C PRO A 86 -24.95 20.59 17.41
N PRO A 87 -25.25 19.27 17.47
CA PRO A 87 -24.50 18.33 18.30
C PRO A 87 -23.10 18.03 17.74
N MET A 88 -22.89 18.23 16.44
CA MET A 88 -21.63 17.95 15.76
C MET A 88 -20.85 19.23 15.46
N LYS A 89 -19.55 19.23 15.78
CA LYS A 89 -18.57 20.28 15.44
C LYS A 89 -17.37 19.67 14.72
N ILE A 90 -16.88 20.34 13.68
CA ILE A 90 -15.73 19.91 12.87
C ILE A 90 -14.68 21.01 12.92
N PHE A 91 -13.43 20.64 13.17
CA PHE A 91 -12.30 21.57 13.24
C PHE A 91 -11.29 21.25 12.14
N PRO A 92 -10.67 22.27 11.51
CA PRO A 92 -9.68 22.03 10.48
C PRO A 92 -8.47 21.26 11.04
N ALA A 93 -8.04 20.21 10.34
CA ALA A 93 -6.81 19.48 10.61
C ALA A 93 -6.13 19.07 9.29
N GLN A 94 -4.80 19.02 9.30
CA GLN A 94 -4.03 18.73 8.09
C GLN A 94 -4.32 17.32 7.56
N GLY A 95 -4.67 17.23 6.27
CA GLY A 95 -4.97 15.97 5.61
C GLY A 95 -6.28 15.33 6.08
N VAL A 96 -7.18 16.07 6.74
CA VAL A 96 -8.45 15.52 7.23
C VAL A 96 -9.60 16.30 6.62
N GLN A 97 -10.50 15.59 5.96
CA GLN A 97 -11.76 16.12 5.44
C GLN A 97 -12.89 15.21 5.91
N VAL A 98 -13.77 15.72 6.75
CA VAL A 98 -14.85 14.93 7.37
C VAL A 98 -16.12 14.97 6.50
N LYS A 99 -16.68 13.81 6.18
CA LYS A 99 -18.01 13.68 5.57
C LYS A 99 -19.09 13.80 6.65
N ARG A 100 -19.60 15.02 6.86
CA ARG A 100 -20.64 15.31 7.87
C ARG A 100 -21.87 14.41 7.74
N SER A 101 -22.34 14.14 6.53
CA SER A 101 -23.55 13.32 6.30
C SER A 101 -23.38 11.82 6.61
N ALA A 102 -22.14 11.35 6.81
CA ALA A 102 -21.83 9.94 7.11
C ALA A 102 -21.01 9.82 8.42
N SER A 103 -21.14 10.80 9.30
CA SER A 103 -20.48 10.83 10.62
C SER A 103 -21.50 11.14 11.71
N ASN A 104 -21.34 10.55 12.88
CA ASN A 104 -22.22 10.69 14.04
C ASN A 104 -21.44 10.46 15.35
N GLU A 105 -22.10 9.98 16.39
CA GLU A 105 -21.53 9.74 17.72
C GLU A 105 -20.55 8.57 17.83
N SER A 106 -20.62 7.59 16.92
CA SER A 106 -19.78 6.38 16.96
C SER A 106 -19.02 6.13 15.65
N GLN A 107 -19.44 6.75 14.55
CA GLN A 107 -18.85 6.60 13.23
C GLN A 107 -18.33 7.94 12.70
N LEU A 108 -17.13 7.92 12.11
CA LEU A 108 -16.52 9.07 11.48
C LEU A 108 -15.99 8.71 10.09
N THR A 109 -16.47 9.40 9.06
CA THR A 109 -16.03 9.14 7.68
C THR A 109 -15.14 10.26 7.15
N LEU A 110 -13.95 9.91 6.67
CA LEU A 110 -12.96 10.79 6.05
C LEU A 110 -13.00 10.66 4.52
N LEU A 111 -12.84 11.79 3.82
CA LEU A 111 -12.87 11.89 2.36
C LEU A 111 -11.52 12.26 1.76
N GLY A 112 -11.26 11.79 0.54
CA GLY A 112 -10.16 12.26 -0.29
C GLY A 112 -8.82 12.13 0.41
N LEU A 113 -8.54 10.93 0.93
CA LEU A 113 -7.35 10.72 1.76
C LEU A 113 -6.07 11.02 0.98
N SER A 114 -5.15 11.69 1.66
CA SER A 114 -3.83 12.05 1.14
C SER A 114 -2.76 11.35 1.97
N LEU A 115 -1.50 11.39 1.54
CA LEU A 115 -0.39 10.90 2.36
C LEU A 115 -0.27 11.64 3.70
N ALA A 116 -0.72 12.90 3.77
CA ALA A 116 -0.75 13.66 5.01
C ALA A 116 -1.86 13.21 5.97
N SER A 117 -2.84 12.43 5.48
CA SER A 117 -3.90 11.82 6.30
C SER A 117 -3.38 10.67 7.14
N SER A 118 -2.23 10.06 6.80
CA SER A 118 -1.62 9.02 7.63
C SER A 118 -1.30 9.51 9.05
N GLY A 119 -1.39 8.61 10.04
CA GLY A 119 -1.00 8.84 11.42
C GLY A 119 -1.94 8.22 12.44
N LYS A 120 -1.77 8.63 13.70
CA LYS A 120 -2.57 8.18 14.85
C LYS A 120 -3.90 8.90 14.91
N TYR A 121 -4.97 8.13 15.02
CA TYR A 121 -6.34 8.61 15.22
C TYR A 121 -6.83 8.12 16.58
N SER A 122 -7.22 9.05 17.45
CA SER A 122 -7.67 8.74 18.80
C SER A 122 -9.13 9.12 18.96
N CYS A 123 -9.92 8.22 19.54
CA CYS A 123 -11.28 8.49 20.00
C CYS A 123 -11.27 8.67 21.52
N GLU A 124 -11.78 9.80 22.00
CA GLU A 124 -12.02 10.10 23.41
C GLU A 124 -13.53 10.10 23.67
N VAL A 125 -13.97 9.30 24.63
CA VAL A 125 -15.37 9.21 25.08
C VAL A 125 -15.43 9.67 26.52
N SER A 126 -16.33 10.61 26.81
CA SER A 126 -16.58 11.13 28.15
C SER A 126 -18.03 10.90 28.56
N ALA A 127 -18.23 10.35 29.74
CA ALA A 127 -19.51 10.31 30.44
C ALA A 127 -19.83 11.66 31.09
N ASP A 128 -21.11 11.91 31.29
CA ASP A 128 -21.61 13.10 32.00
C ASP A 128 -21.59 12.87 33.51
N ALA A 129 -22.04 13.88 34.27
CA ALA A 129 -22.27 13.76 35.70
C ALA A 129 -23.08 12.48 36.02
N PRO A 130 -22.75 11.76 37.11
CA PRO A 130 -21.80 12.15 38.17
C PRO A 130 -20.36 11.67 37.99
N SER A 131 -20.08 10.67 37.15
CA SER A 131 -18.74 10.04 37.13
C SER A 131 -17.69 10.87 36.40
N PHE A 132 -18.11 11.61 35.36
CA PHE A 132 -17.22 12.33 34.44
C PHE A 132 -16.10 11.44 33.87
N HIS A 133 -16.31 10.12 33.83
CA HIS A 133 -15.32 9.17 33.35
C HIS A 133 -14.96 9.46 31.90
N THR A 134 -13.67 9.43 31.59
CA THR A 134 -13.16 9.68 30.24
C THR A 134 -12.15 8.61 29.87
N MET A 135 -12.33 8.02 28.69
CA MET A 135 -11.41 7.03 28.13
C MET A 135 -11.00 7.44 26.72
N ILE A 136 -9.73 7.22 26.40
CA ILE A 136 -9.15 7.50 25.08
C ILE A 136 -8.45 6.27 24.54
N VAL A 137 -8.75 5.92 23.30
CA VAL A 137 -8.14 4.79 22.58
C VAL A 137 -7.67 5.26 21.21
N THR A 138 -6.60 4.64 20.70
CA THR A 138 -5.90 5.10 19.50
C THR A 138 -5.70 3.96 18.51
N GLY A 139 -5.88 4.24 17.22
CA GLY A 139 -5.52 3.36 16.11
C GLY A 139 -4.66 4.09 15.07
N ASP A 140 -3.88 3.34 14.30
CA ASP A 140 -3.00 3.87 13.26
C ASP A 140 -3.64 3.71 11.87
N LEU A 141 -3.65 4.79 11.08
CA LEU A 141 -4.07 4.79 9.68
C LEU A 141 -2.86 5.04 8.79
N GLU A 142 -2.59 4.13 7.85
CA GLU A 142 -1.62 4.37 6.77
C GLU A 142 -2.34 4.58 5.44
N VAL A 143 -2.16 5.76 4.84
CA VAL A 143 -2.62 6.02 3.47
C VAL A 143 -1.51 5.67 2.50
N CYS A 144 -1.81 4.75 1.59
CA CYS A 144 -0.83 4.17 0.69
C CYS A 144 -1.00 4.65 -0.77
N GLU A 145 0.12 4.87 -1.44
CA GLU A 145 0.23 4.96 -2.89
C GLU A 145 0.58 3.58 -3.45
N VAL A 146 -0.31 3.02 -4.29
CA VAL A 146 -0.09 1.72 -4.91
C VAL A 146 0.57 1.86 -6.29
N PRO A 147 1.38 0.87 -6.73
CA PRO A 147 1.97 0.87 -8.07
C PRO A 147 0.90 0.93 -9.17
N LYS A 148 1.15 1.71 -10.22
CA LYS A 148 0.28 1.78 -11.41
C LYS A 148 0.38 0.56 -12.32
N HIS A 149 1.51 -0.16 -12.25
CA HIS A 149 1.80 -1.32 -13.07
C HIS A 149 2.09 -2.54 -12.20
N VAL A 150 1.90 -3.72 -12.77
CA VAL A 150 2.27 -5.00 -12.14
C VAL A 150 3.80 -5.09 -11.98
N PRO A 151 4.31 -5.92 -11.03
CA PRO A 151 5.75 -6.08 -10.87
C PRO A 151 6.43 -6.61 -12.14
N SER A 152 7.65 -6.19 -12.44
CA SER A 152 8.35 -6.59 -13.67
C SER A 152 9.51 -7.55 -13.37
N ILE A 153 9.51 -8.72 -14.03
CA ILE A 153 10.61 -9.71 -13.95
C ILE A 153 11.58 -9.48 -15.11
N HIS A 154 12.87 -9.34 -14.80
CA HIS A 154 13.97 -9.11 -15.75
C HIS A 154 15.23 -9.90 -15.36
N GLY A 155 16.17 -10.03 -16.31
CA GLY A 155 17.46 -10.70 -16.09
C GLY A 155 17.46 -12.23 -16.26
N MET A 156 16.31 -12.85 -16.55
CA MET A 156 16.18 -14.29 -16.77
C MET A 156 16.27 -14.67 -18.26
N ARG A 157 16.85 -15.85 -18.54
CA ARG A 157 16.87 -16.47 -19.87
C ARG A 157 15.55 -17.18 -20.16
N SER A 158 15.23 -17.38 -21.42
CA SER A 158 14.03 -18.13 -21.85
C SER A 158 14.15 -19.65 -21.69
N ARG A 159 15.39 -20.16 -21.56
CA ARG A 159 15.70 -21.58 -21.40
C ARG A 159 16.86 -21.80 -20.43
N TYR A 160 16.83 -22.90 -19.69
CA TYR A 160 17.93 -23.32 -18.79
C TYR A 160 18.10 -24.85 -18.80
N ARG A 161 19.32 -25.31 -18.54
CA ARG A 161 19.66 -26.72 -18.29
C ARG A 161 19.62 -27.02 -16.80
N ILE A 162 19.47 -28.30 -16.47
CA ILE A 162 19.68 -28.78 -15.10
C ILE A 162 21.14 -28.50 -14.71
N GLY A 163 21.35 -27.93 -13.52
CA GLY A 163 22.65 -27.47 -13.04
C GLY A 163 22.95 -26.01 -13.37
N ASP A 164 22.17 -25.35 -14.23
CA ASP A 164 22.36 -23.92 -14.50
C ASP A 164 21.96 -23.06 -13.30
N ILE A 165 22.56 -21.89 -13.25
CA ILE A 165 22.22 -20.84 -12.29
C ILE A 165 21.15 -19.93 -12.90
N VAL A 166 19.98 -19.86 -12.25
CA VAL A 166 18.95 -18.87 -12.54
C VAL A 166 19.22 -17.61 -11.72
N ARG A 167 19.26 -16.47 -12.40
CA ARG A 167 19.35 -15.13 -11.82
C ARG A 167 18.23 -14.29 -12.41
N GLY A 168 17.51 -13.59 -11.56
CA GLY A 168 16.46 -12.69 -11.99
C GLY A 168 16.18 -11.63 -10.96
N ASN A 169 15.65 -10.51 -11.41
CA ASN A 169 15.26 -9.40 -10.57
C ASN A 169 13.77 -9.12 -10.80
N CYS A 170 13.09 -8.80 -9.72
CA CYS A 170 11.71 -8.36 -9.74
C CYS A 170 11.65 -6.94 -9.19
N THR A 171 11.04 -6.03 -9.93
CA THR A 171 10.89 -4.63 -9.52
C THR A 171 9.43 -4.25 -9.44
N SER A 172 9.04 -3.57 -8.35
CA SER A 172 7.75 -2.89 -8.24
C SER A 172 7.99 -1.40 -8.05
N HIS A 173 7.55 -0.61 -9.03
CA HIS A 173 7.85 0.82 -9.10
C HIS A 173 6.84 1.70 -8.36
N ASN A 174 7.35 2.80 -7.81
CA ASN A 174 6.56 3.97 -7.40
C ASN A 174 5.39 3.67 -6.48
N SER A 175 5.70 3.22 -5.27
CA SER A 175 4.73 2.96 -4.19
C SER A 175 5.13 3.61 -2.89
N ARG A 176 4.18 3.78 -1.98
CA ARG A 176 4.42 4.19 -0.60
C ARG A 176 3.36 3.55 0.31
N PRO A 177 3.70 2.65 1.25
CA PRO A 177 5.03 2.09 1.49
C PRO A 177 5.53 1.25 0.29
N PRO A 178 6.81 0.87 0.24
CA PRO A 178 7.36 0.07 -0.85
C PRO A 178 6.72 -1.32 -0.82
N ALA A 179 6.33 -1.85 -1.98
CA ALA A 179 5.68 -3.15 -2.04
C ALA A 179 6.59 -4.29 -1.56
N ASN A 180 6.04 -5.20 -0.77
CA ASN A 180 6.70 -6.42 -0.35
C ASN A 180 6.72 -7.42 -1.52
N LEU A 181 7.92 -7.77 -1.99
CA LEU A 181 8.12 -8.67 -3.11
C LEU A 181 8.36 -10.10 -2.63
N THR A 182 7.58 -11.05 -3.16
CA THR A 182 7.69 -12.47 -2.84
C THR A 182 7.85 -13.29 -4.10
N TRP A 183 8.90 -14.10 -4.16
CA TRP A 183 9.14 -15.03 -5.26
C TRP A 183 8.52 -16.40 -4.98
N HIS A 184 8.04 -17.04 -6.04
CA HIS A 184 7.51 -18.40 -6.03
C HIS A 184 8.12 -19.18 -7.18
N ILE A 185 8.44 -20.46 -6.91
CA ILE A 185 8.96 -21.43 -7.87
C ILE A 185 7.92 -22.55 -7.94
N ASN A 186 7.32 -22.75 -9.12
CA ASN A 186 6.24 -23.73 -9.34
C ASN A 186 5.13 -23.62 -8.29
N ASP A 187 4.64 -22.40 -8.08
CA ASP A 187 3.57 -22.03 -7.13
C ASP A 187 3.90 -22.18 -5.64
N VAL A 188 5.06 -22.72 -5.29
CA VAL A 188 5.58 -22.78 -3.92
C VAL A 188 6.43 -21.55 -3.63
N GLN A 189 6.28 -20.95 -2.46
CA GLN A 189 7.12 -19.82 -2.04
C GLN A 189 8.59 -20.22 -2.05
N ALA A 190 9.42 -19.41 -2.69
CA ALA A 190 10.84 -19.68 -2.83
C ALA A 190 11.53 -19.66 -1.46
N ASN A 191 12.53 -20.54 -1.30
CA ASN A 191 13.34 -20.58 -0.08
C ASN A 191 14.05 -19.22 0.16
N PRO A 192 14.01 -18.64 1.37
CA PRO A 192 14.68 -17.38 1.68
C PRO A 192 16.17 -17.33 1.31
N SER A 193 16.87 -18.46 1.34
CA SER A 193 18.28 -18.56 0.90
C SER A 193 18.51 -18.24 -0.58
N TYR A 194 17.47 -18.34 -1.41
CA TYR A 194 17.52 -17.99 -2.83
C TYR A 194 17.26 -16.50 -3.07
N ILE A 195 16.81 -15.77 -2.05
CA ILE A 195 16.30 -14.41 -2.18
C ILE A 195 17.38 -13.41 -1.79
N ARG A 196 17.56 -12.40 -2.64
CA ARG A 196 18.39 -11.23 -2.37
C ARG A 196 17.50 -10.02 -2.21
N THR A 197 17.34 -9.56 -0.96
CA THR A 197 16.57 -8.35 -0.65
C THR A 197 17.42 -7.11 -0.84
N HIS A 198 16.91 -6.13 -1.59
CA HIS A 198 17.55 -4.83 -1.75
C HIS A 198 16.80 -3.78 -0.93
N LYS A 199 17.51 -2.74 -0.46
CA LYS A 199 16.87 -1.58 0.14
C LYS A 199 16.00 -0.89 -0.92
N PRO A 200 14.74 -0.52 -0.60
CA PRO A 200 13.91 0.22 -1.53
C PRO A 200 14.60 1.49 -2.01
N PHE A 201 14.53 1.74 -3.32
CA PHE A 201 15.07 2.94 -3.92
C PHE A 201 14.03 4.04 -3.86
N ARG A 202 14.40 5.20 -3.29
CA ARG A 202 13.51 6.36 -3.16
C ARG A 202 13.72 7.34 -4.31
N GLU A 203 12.64 7.64 -5.02
CA GLU A 203 12.62 8.59 -6.12
C GLU A 203 12.81 10.02 -5.58
N ARG A 204 13.79 10.77 -6.12
CA ARG A 204 14.14 12.10 -5.59
C ARG A 204 13.01 13.13 -5.70
N LYS A 205 12.09 12.96 -6.66
CA LYS A 205 11.06 13.96 -6.99
C LYS A 205 9.79 13.84 -6.16
N ASN A 206 9.30 12.62 -5.92
CA ASN A 206 7.93 12.37 -5.43
C ASN A 206 7.87 11.58 -4.13
N ASP A 207 9.02 11.29 -3.50
CA ASP A 207 9.09 10.57 -2.23
C ASP A 207 8.50 9.14 -2.27
N PHE A 208 8.31 8.61 -3.48
CA PHE A 208 7.86 7.25 -3.73
C PHE A 208 9.04 6.29 -3.74
N GLU A 209 8.75 5.04 -3.45
CA GLU A 209 9.75 4.01 -3.27
C GLU A 209 9.50 2.86 -4.25
N THR A 210 10.59 2.39 -4.84
CA THR A 210 10.64 1.25 -5.75
C THR A 210 11.30 0.10 -5.01
N SER A 211 10.59 -1.03 -4.87
CA SER A 211 11.14 -2.24 -4.28
C SER A 211 11.76 -3.13 -5.35
N LEU A 212 12.87 -3.79 -4.98
CA LEU A 212 13.64 -4.69 -5.84
C LEU A 212 14.00 -5.96 -5.06
N ALA A 213 13.69 -7.12 -5.62
CA ALA A 213 14.05 -8.41 -5.06
C ALA A 213 14.72 -9.28 -6.12
N GLY A 214 15.94 -9.72 -5.84
CA GLY A 214 16.68 -10.68 -6.66
C GLY A 214 16.35 -12.13 -6.26
N ILE A 215 16.43 -13.03 -7.23
CA ILE A 215 16.38 -14.48 -7.03
C ILE A 215 17.63 -15.12 -7.62
N HIS A 216 18.23 -16.06 -6.89
CA HIS A 216 19.45 -16.76 -7.27
C HIS A 216 19.46 -18.19 -6.75
N PHE A 217 19.34 -19.17 -7.64
CA PHE A 217 19.38 -20.60 -7.28
C PHE A 217 19.91 -21.46 -8.42
N VAL A 218 20.34 -22.68 -8.08
CA VAL A 218 20.75 -23.70 -9.06
C VAL A 218 19.53 -24.54 -9.43
N VAL A 219 19.30 -24.71 -10.73
CA VAL A 219 18.14 -25.44 -11.24
C VAL A 219 18.35 -26.95 -11.10
N GLY A 220 17.66 -27.58 -10.15
CA GLY A 220 17.52 -29.04 -10.09
C GLY A 220 16.44 -29.61 -11.03
N SER A 221 16.44 -30.93 -11.22
CA SER A 221 15.45 -31.66 -12.01
C SER A 221 14.01 -31.47 -11.50
N HIS A 222 13.82 -31.42 -10.18
CA HIS A 222 12.51 -31.22 -9.53
C HIS A 222 11.86 -29.86 -9.81
N HIS A 223 12.64 -28.88 -10.31
CA HIS A 223 12.10 -27.58 -10.71
C HIS A 223 11.44 -27.61 -12.10
N PHE A 224 11.72 -28.61 -12.94
CA PHE A 224 11.07 -28.73 -14.25
C PHE A 224 9.87 -29.67 -14.18
N MET A 225 8.67 -29.09 -14.11
CA MET A 225 7.42 -29.84 -14.20
C MET A 225 6.96 -29.83 -15.65
N ASN A 226 6.85 -31.01 -16.28
CA ASN A 226 6.53 -31.14 -17.71
C ASN A 226 7.46 -30.33 -18.63
N GLY A 227 8.75 -30.27 -18.29
CA GLY A 227 9.77 -29.53 -19.04
C GLY A 227 9.69 -28.00 -18.88
N LYS A 228 8.92 -27.49 -17.91
CA LYS A 228 8.77 -26.07 -17.64
C LYS A 228 9.07 -25.73 -16.19
N LEU A 229 9.79 -24.62 -16.01
CA LEU A 229 10.04 -23.98 -14.73
C LEU A 229 9.22 -22.71 -14.67
N LYS A 230 8.32 -22.63 -13.69
CA LYS A 230 7.43 -21.50 -13.48
C LYS A 230 7.98 -20.61 -12.38
N ILE A 231 8.27 -19.36 -12.69
CA ILE A 231 8.72 -18.36 -11.73
C ILE A 231 7.68 -17.25 -11.63
N ARG A 232 7.20 -16.96 -10.42
CA ARG A 232 6.23 -15.90 -10.17
C ARG A 232 6.75 -14.93 -9.11
N CYS A 233 6.69 -13.63 -9.40
CA CYS A 233 6.94 -12.58 -8.43
C CYS A 233 5.62 -11.90 -8.08
N THR A 234 5.32 -11.80 -6.79
CA THR A 234 4.14 -11.13 -6.26
C THR A 234 4.54 -9.89 -5.47
N ALA A 235 3.94 -8.74 -5.79
CA ALA A 235 4.07 -7.49 -5.05
C ALA A 235 2.81 -7.27 -4.20
N LYS A 236 2.99 -7.09 -2.88
CA LYS A 236 1.90 -6.89 -1.92
C LYS A 236 2.11 -5.60 -1.11
N ILE A 237 1.04 -4.81 -0.90
CA ILE A 237 1.00 -3.68 0.04
C ILE A 237 -0.26 -3.85 0.88
N HIS A 238 -0.07 -4.18 2.16
CA HIS A 238 -1.17 -4.56 3.07
C HIS A 238 -2.15 -5.52 2.37
N ASP A 239 -3.44 -5.46 2.69
CA ASP A 239 -4.47 -6.20 1.95
C ASP A 239 -5.14 -5.37 0.85
N ILE A 240 -4.62 -4.16 0.59
CA ILE A 240 -5.17 -3.23 -0.41
C ILE A 240 -4.55 -3.40 -1.79
N TYR A 241 -3.41 -4.08 -1.94
CA TYR A 241 -2.77 -4.32 -3.24
C TYR A 241 -2.06 -5.67 -3.26
N SER A 242 -2.35 -6.48 -4.28
CA SER A 242 -1.66 -7.72 -4.59
C SER A 242 -1.66 -7.92 -6.11
N GLN A 243 -0.48 -7.92 -6.71
CA GLN A 243 -0.31 -8.15 -8.15
C GLN A 243 0.89 -9.05 -8.39
N SER A 244 0.84 -9.87 -9.43
CA SER A 244 1.92 -10.80 -9.74
C SER A 244 2.23 -10.89 -11.22
N THR A 245 3.50 -11.12 -11.51
CA THR A 245 3.98 -11.42 -12.86
C THR A 245 4.64 -12.77 -12.85
N GLU A 246 4.37 -13.54 -13.90
CA GLU A 246 4.83 -14.90 -14.04
C GLU A 246 5.62 -15.08 -15.32
N ARG A 247 6.68 -15.89 -15.25
CA ARG A 247 7.50 -16.32 -16.38
C ARG A 247 7.59 -17.83 -16.37
N SER A 248 7.18 -18.43 -17.49
CA SER A 248 7.46 -19.83 -17.79
C SER A 248 8.78 -19.91 -18.55
N ILE A 249 9.67 -20.78 -18.08
CA ILE A 249 10.99 -21.01 -18.67
C ILE A 249 11.06 -22.47 -19.13
N ASP A 250 11.45 -22.70 -20.37
CA ASP A 250 11.54 -24.06 -20.92
C ASP A 250 12.87 -24.73 -20.54
N GLU A 251 12.83 -26.05 -20.34
CA GLU A 251 14.03 -26.86 -20.17
C GLU A 251 14.81 -26.95 -21.49
N ASP A 252 16.10 -26.63 -21.45
CA ASP A 252 16.99 -26.84 -22.60
C ASP A 252 17.46 -28.31 -22.63
N ARG A 253 16.67 -29.16 -23.28
CA ARG A 253 17.03 -30.56 -23.51
C ARG A 253 17.90 -30.68 -24.76
N PRO A 254 19.07 -31.36 -24.68
CA PRO A 254 19.86 -31.61 -25.89
C PRO A 254 19.01 -32.37 -26.91
N ARG A 255 18.90 -31.82 -28.12
CA ARG A 255 18.23 -32.50 -29.23
C ARG A 255 19.10 -33.71 -29.61
N VAL A 256 18.60 -34.91 -29.36
CA VAL A 256 19.21 -36.12 -29.92
C VAL A 256 18.92 -36.10 -31.42
N ILE A 257 19.90 -35.73 -32.24
CA ILE A 257 19.82 -35.91 -33.68
C ILE A 257 20.03 -37.41 -33.92
N SER A 258 18.95 -38.13 -34.16
CA SER A 258 19.03 -39.54 -34.57
C SER A 258 19.68 -39.61 -35.95
N ALA A 259 21.00 -39.85 -36.01
CA ALA A 259 21.73 -40.14 -37.24
C ALA A 259 21.44 -41.56 -37.76
N ALA A 260 20.16 -41.95 -37.80
CA ALA A 260 19.73 -43.29 -38.16
C ALA A 260 18.57 -43.22 -39.15
N SER A 261 18.88 -42.88 -40.40
CA SER A 261 18.09 -43.21 -41.61
C SER A 261 18.87 -42.84 -42.87
N SER A 262 20.04 -43.45 -43.11
CA SER A 262 20.70 -43.52 -44.43
C SER A 262 21.87 -44.52 -44.40
N ALA A 263 21.63 -45.75 -43.96
CA ALA A 263 22.61 -46.83 -44.14
C ALA A 263 21.87 -48.16 -44.35
N ASN A 264 22.13 -48.77 -45.51
CA ASN A 264 21.70 -50.08 -46.05
C ASN A 264 20.24 -50.22 -46.52
N SER A 265 19.93 -50.83 -47.68
CA SER A 265 20.76 -51.55 -48.67
C SER A 265 19.93 -51.96 -49.90
N ASN A 266 20.60 -51.98 -51.07
CA ASN A 266 20.47 -52.93 -52.19
C ASN A 266 19.15 -53.11 -52.97
N GLY A 267 19.21 -52.76 -54.26
CA GLY A 267 18.23 -53.15 -55.28
C GLY A 267 18.61 -52.74 -56.71
N ASN A 268 19.67 -53.36 -57.25
CA ASN A 268 19.98 -53.65 -58.66
C ASN A 268 19.23 -52.88 -59.79
N GLY A 269 19.97 -52.11 -60.61
CA GLY A 269 19.46 -51.49 -61.83
C GLY A 269 20.59 -50.93 -62.70
N VAL A 270 20.92 -51.65 -63.75
CA VAL A 270 22.03 -51.46 -64.70
C VAL A 270 21.75 -50.31 -65.70
N ASN A 271 22.85 -49.70 -66.17
CA ASN A 271 23.04 -48.82 -67.34
C ASN A 271 22.68 -47.33 -67.25
N GLY A 272 23.68 -46.48 -67.50
CA GLY A 272 23.47 -45.16 -68.08
C GLY A 272 24.52 -44.10 -67.73
N ASN A 273 25.63 -44.11 -68.46
CA ASN A 273 26.45 -42.97 -68.88
C ASN A 273 27.14 -42.07 -67.84
N ALA A 274 28.46 -41.94 -68.06
CA ALA A 274 29.39 -41.11 -67.34
C ALA A 274 29.25 -39.59 -67.63
N VAL A 275 30.06 -38.83 -66.88
CA VAL A 275 30.61 -37.47 -67.14
C VAL A 275 29.86 -36.32 -66.42
N PRO A 276 30.51 -35.26 -65.88
CA PRO A 276 31.85 -35.13 -65.28
C PRO A 276 31.87 -34.41 -63.91
N TYR A 277 32.99 -34.50 -63.19
CA TYR A 277 33.46 -33.45 -62.28
C TYR A 277 33.67 -32.17 -63.09
N ASP A 278 33.06 -31.04 -62.69
CA ASP A 278 33.68 -29.74 -62.94
C ASP A 278 33.11 -28.59 -62.09
N HIS A 279 34.07 -27.79 -61.60
CA HIS A 279 34.04 -26.34 -61.44
C HIS A 279 33.21 -25.70 -60.32
N PHE A 280 33.93 -25.37 -59.25
CA PHE A 280 33.76 -24.13 -58.49
C PHE A 280 34.04 -22.91 -59.40
N PRO A 281 33.18 -21.87 -59.40
CA PRO A 281 33.58 -20.53 -59.82
C PRO A 281 33.76 -19.57 -58.62
N PRO A 282 34.51 -18.47 -58.83
CA PRO A 282 35.11 -17.66 -57.78
C PRO A 282 34.33 -16.38 -57.46
N TYR A 283 34.80 -15.71 -56.41
CA TYR A 283 34.54 -14.34 -55.96
C TYR A 283 34.04 -13.34 -57.02
N ALA A 284 33.00 -12.59 -56.65
CA ALA A 284 32.84 -11.18 -57.02
C ALA A 284 32.34 -10.41 -55.80
N GLU A 285 33.12 -9.39 -55.44
CA GLU A 285 32.95 -8.48 -54.33
C GLU A 285 31.73 -7.58 -54.52
N ASN A 286 31.07 -7.21 -53.42
CA ASN A 286 30.44 -5.91 -53.29
C ASN A 286 30.97 -5.27 -52.01
N GLU A 287 31.76 -4.22 -52.22
CA GLU A 287 32.14 -3.21 -51.24
C GLU A 287 30.91 -2.70 -50.48
N LEU A 288 30.99 -2.72 -49.15
CA LEU A 288 30.80 -1.54 -48.31
C LEU A 288 31.08 -1.93 -46.86
N ASP A 289 31.87 -1.09 -46.20
CA ASP A 289 32.20 -1.11 -44.77
C ASP A 289 33.39 -1.96 -44.30
N ARG A 290 34.57 -1.60 -44.83
CA ARG A 290 35.87 -1.96 -44.22
C ARG A 290 36.69 -0.70 -43.96
N LYS A 291 36.40 -0.01 -42.86
CA LYS A 291 37.36 0.84 -42.16
C LYS A 291 37.28 0.52 -40.67
N ASP A 292 38.46 0.54 -40.05
CA ASP A 292 38.70 0.44 -38.61
C ASP A 292 38.89 -0.98 -38.04
N TYR A 293 39.97 -1.63 -38.48
CA TYR A 293 40.83 -2.32 -37.52
C TYR A 293 42.32 -2.23 -37.90
N MET A 294 43.12 -1.88 -36.88
CA MET A 294 44.56 -2.10 -36.69
C MET A 294 45.56 -1.15 -37.37
N THR A 295 46.10 -0.22 -36.58
CA THR A 295 47.47 0.30 -36.74
C THR A 295 48.31 0.03 -35.48
N HIS A 296 49.28 -0.87 -35.70
CA HIS A 296 50.63 -1.03 -35.16
C HIS A 296 51.11 -0.20 -33.95
N LEU A 297 51.66 -0.95 -32.98
CA LEU A 297 52.76 -0.57 -32.09
C LEU A 297 54.04 -0.25 -32.90
N GLN A 298 54.68 0.87 -32.59
CA GLN A 298 56.14 1.01 -32.45
C GLN A 298 56.43 2.29 -31.64
N GLY A 299 57.19 2.16 -30.55
CA GLY A 299 57.66 3.30 -29.77
C GLY A 299 59.00 3.84 -30.30
N ASP A 300 59.29 5.10 -29.95
CA ASP A 300 60.64 5.57 -29.61
C ASP A 300 60.58 6.91 -28.86
N MET A 301 61.64 7.12 -28.07
CA MET A 301 61.82 8.06 -26.96
C MET A 301 62.00 9.54 -27.34
N ALA A 302 61.64 10.47 -26.44
CA ALA A 302 62.58 11.33 -25.68
C ALA A 302 61.91 12.54 -24.98
N SER A 303 62.19 12.70 -23.67
CA SER A 303 62.53 13.92 -22.89
C SER A 303 61.74 15.24 -23.08
N SER A 304 61.44 16.11 -22.10
CA SER A 304 61.96 16.37 -20.75
C SER A 304 61.11 17.46 -20.06
N GLY A 305 61.17 17.53 -18.72
CA GLY A 305 60.89 18.70 -17.87
C GLY A 305 59.41 19.03 -17.65
N SER A 306 58.90 19.41 -16.47
CA SER A 306 59.46 19.71 -15.15
C SER A 306 58.25 19.95 -14.23
N ALA A 307 58.26 19.38 -13.02
CA ALA A 307 57.38 19.79 -11.92
C ALA A 307 57.93 21.10 -11.29
N PRO A 308 57.15 21.92 -10.54
CA PRO A 308 56.60 21.48 -9.25
C PRO A 308 55.20 22.01 -8.85
N SER A 309 54.68 21.36 -7.81
CA SER A 309 53.70 21.75 -6.78
C SER A 309 53.82 23.23 -6.31
N ALA A 310 52.88 23.92 -5.65
CA ALA A 310 51.85 23.51 -4.70
C ALA A 310 50.91 24.71 -4.32
N HIS A 311 49.73 24.36 -3.78
CA HIS A 311 48.92 25.03 -2.74
C HIS A 311 47.95 26.22 -3.00
N PRO A 312 46.87 26.33 -2.19
CA PRO A 312 45.60 26.97 -2.53
C PRO A 312 45.32 28.27 -1.73
N ILE A 313 44.52 29.19 -2.28
CA ILE A 313 44.00 30.34 -1.53
C ILE A 313 42.58 30.72 -2.03
N LEU A 314 41.58 30.60 -1.15
CA LEU A 314 40.41 31.51 -1.02
C LEU A 314 40.80 32.54 0.08
N PRO A 315 40.21 33.76 0.20
CA PRO A 315 38.78 34.08 0.02
C PRO A 315 38.47 35.50 -0.52
N SER A 316 37.19 35.85 -0.70
CA SER A 316 36.54 37.01 -0.04
C SER A 316 35.16 37.35 -0.64
N LEU A 317 34.34 37.87 0.27
CA LEU A 317 32.95 38.30 0.16
C LEU A 317 32.81 39.62 -0.61
N SER A 318 31.65 39.87 -1.22
CA SER A 318 30.98 41.16 -1.06
C SER A 318 29.47 41.08 -1.31
N LEU A 319 28.77 41.74 -0.40
CA LEU A 319 27.35 42.07 -0.35
C LEU A 319 27.00 43.17 -1.35
N SER A 320 25.77 43.15 -1.85
CA SER A 320 24.84 44.29 -2.08
C SER A 320 23.83 43.88 -3.14
N SER A 321 22.60 44.39 -3.24
CA SER A 321 21.72 45.21 -2.41
C SER A 321 20.45 45.32 -3.27
N VAL A 322 19.29 45.12 -2.66
CA VAL A 322 18.02 45.86 -2.88
C VAL A 322 17.56 46.06 -4.33
N ASP A 323 16.37 45.54 -4.69
CA ASP A 323 15.26 46.45 -5.01
C ASP A 323 13.88 45.80 -5.06
N HIS A 324 12.96 46.53 -4.44
CA HIS A 324 11.51 46.42 -4.50
C HIS A 324 11.00 46.68 -5.93
N PHE A 325 9.95 45.96 -6.38
CA PHE A 325 8.88 46.62 -7.16
C PHE A 325 7.53 45.90 -7.03
N ARG A 326 6.50 46.73 -7.14
CA ARG A 326 5.10 46.59 -6.73
C ARG A 326 4.21 45.81 -7.70
N LEU A 327 3.09 45.35 -7.13
CA LEU A 327 1.71 45.21 -7.65
C LEU A 327 1.44 45.41 -9.15
N THR A 328 0.60 44.53 -9.70
CA THR A 328 -0.70 44.93 -10.28
C THR A 328 -1.77 43.86 -10.07
N SER A 329 -2.98 44.36 -9.80
CA SER A 329 -4.27 43.68 -9.68
C SER A 329 -5.07 43.98 -10.95
N ILE A 330 -5.75 43.00 -11.57
CA ILE A 330 -6.86 43.25 -12.51
C ILE A 330 -7.94 42.14 -12.41
N ASN A 331 -9.09 42.53 -11.85
CA ASN A 331 -10.50 42.36 -12.26
C ASN A 331 -11.13 40.98 -12.59
N HIS A 332 -12.13 40.65 -11.75
CA HIS A 332 -13.55 40.42 -12.05
C HIS A 332 -14.00 40.15 -13.51
N LEU A 333 -14.80 39.08 -13.69
CA LEU A 333 -16.12 39.17 -14.34
C LEU A 333 -16.96 37.91 -14.09
N SER A 334 -18.14 38.15 -13.52
CA SER A 334 -19.26 37.25 -13.26
C SER A 334 -20.31 37.39 -14.36
N TRP A 335 -20.88 36.30 -14.89
CA TRP A 335 -22.19 36.30 -15.56
C TRP A 335 -23.00 35.06 -15.17
N THR A 336 -24.31 35.26 -15.14
CA THR A 336 -25.34 34.51 -14.41
C THR A 336 -26.50 34.08 -15.32
N PHE A 337 -27.23 33.02 -14.91
CA PHE A 337 -28.61 32.56 -15.30
C PHE A 337 -28.80 32.08 -16.76
N GLY A 338 -29.52 31.00 -17.14
CA GLY A 338 -30.50 30.01 -16.62
C GLY A 338 -31.24 29.42 -17.88
N PRO A 339 -32.36 28.66 -17.85
CA PRO A 339 -32.94 27.75 -16.84
C PRO A 339 -33.53 26.41 -17.41
N LEU A 340 -34.08 25.58 -16.49
CA LEU A 340 -35.26 24.67 -16.57
C LEU A 340 -35.36 23.52 -17.60
N THR A 341 -35.49 22.29 -17.09
CA THR A 341 -36.59 21.36 -17.48
C THR A 341 -36.95 20.44 -16.31
N VAL A 342 -38.26 20.34 -16.11
CA VAL A 342 -39.00 19.59 -15.07
C VAL A 342 -39.45 18.27 -15.66
N LEU A 343 -39.33 17.15 -14.93
CA LEU A 343 -40.16 15.96 -15.14
C LEU A 343 -40.51 15.31 -13.80
N LEU A 344 -41.81 15.10 -13.62
CA LEU A 344 -42.51 14.56 -12.44
C LEU A 344 -42.51 13.01 -12.44
N LEU A 345 -42.19 12.43 -11.27
CA LEU A 345 -42.86 11.35 -10.48
C LEU A 345 -43.69 10.24 -11.18
N PRO A 346 -43.72 8.98 -10.65
CA PRO A 346 -44.31 8.65 -9.33
C PRO A 346 -43.53 7.63 -8.47
N LEU A 347 -43.41 7.81 -7.15
CA LEU A 347 -44.24 7.20 -6.09
C LEU A 347 -44.50 5.69 -6.20
N ALA A 348 -43.69 4.88 -5.51
CA ALA A 348 -44.09 3.59 -4.96
C ALA A 348 -43.24 3.23 -3.71
N HIS A 349 -43.92 3.08 -2.58
CA HIS A 349 -43.48 2.51 -1.29
C HIS A 349 -44.76 1.91 -0.66
N PRO A 350 -44.71 0.98 0.32
CA PRO A 350 -43.83 -0.17 0.51
C PRO A 350 -44.60 -1.36 1.13
N LEU A 351 -45.12 -2.34 0.39
CA LEU A 351 -45.77 -3.53 0.99
C LEU A 351 -45.68 -4.76 0.08
N LEU A 352 -44.49 -5.35 -0.13
CA LEU A 352 -44.40 -6.65 -0.81
C LEU A 352 -43.12 -7.49 -0.60
N CYS A 353 -42.24 -7.17 0.36
CA CYS A 353 -41.04 -7.97 0.64
C CYS A 353 -41.03 -8.76 1.96
N SER A 354 -42.17 -8.92 2.65
CA SER A 354 -42.27 -9.73 3.88
C SER A 354 -42.90 -11.13 3.69
N LEU A 355 -43.16 -11.56 2.46
CA LEU A 355 -43.84 -12.85 2.16
C LEU A 355 -42.98 -13.91 1.46
N ILE A 356 -41.68 -13.67 1.24
CA ILE A 356 -40.79 -14.64 0.56
C ILE A 356 -39.80 -15.34 1.51
N ASN A 357 -39.72 -14.94 2.79
CA ASN A 357 -38.87 -15.61 3.80
C ASN A 357 -39.61 -16.55 4.77
N ARG A 358 -40.84 -16.99 4.44
CA ARG A 358 -41.58 -18.01 5.22
C ARG A 358 -41.91 -19.30 4.45
N LEU A 359 -41.29 -19.54 3.29
CA LEU A 359 -41.52 -20.74 2.47
C LEU A 359 -40.25 -21.56 2.13
N SER A 360 -39.12 -21.33 2.81
CA SER A 360 -37.88 -22.12 2.62
C SER A 360 -37.45 -22.96 3.83
N ALA A 361 -38.35 -23.18 4.80
CA ALA A 361 -38.06 -23.97 6.01
C ALA A 361 -39.04 -25.15 6.24
N SER A 362 -39.57 -25.73 5.16
CA SER A 362 -40.35 -26.98 5.21
C SER A 362 -40.16 -27.80 3.94
N LEU A 363 -38.92 -28.22 3.69
CA LEU A 363 -38.57 -29.32 2.76
C LEU A 363 -37.13 -29.77 3.03
N ARG A 364 -36.87 -30.19 4.27
CA ARG A 364 -35.83 -31.13 4.68
C ARG A 364 -36.33 -31.87 5.92
N ALA A 365 -37.19 -32.85 5.65
CA ALA A 365 -37.46 -34.02 6.47
C ALA A 365 -37.60 -35.18 5.48
#